data_AF-A0A9C9JS41-F1
#
_entry.id   AF-A0A9C9JS41-F1
#
_cell.length_a   1.000
_cell.length_b   1.000
_cell.length_c   1.000
_cell.angle_alpha   90.00
_cell.angle_beta   90.00
_cell.angle_gamma   90.00
#
_symmetry.space_group_name_H-M   'P 1'
#
loop_
_entity.id
_entity.type
_entity.pdbx_description
1 polymer ?
#
loop_
_entity_poly.entity_id
_entity_poly.type
_entity_poly.pdbx_seq_one_letter_code
_entity_poly.pdbx_strand_id
1 'polypeptide(L)' 'MSEITGIHNNTDGFVPFLPKSIYNDELIGIIQQQDIIQWVENNIVQKENLREELKELILKDPTDNPTIAIAKLK' A
#
# COMPACT_ATOMS: atom_id res chain seq x y z
N MET A 1 23.31 8.13 3.89
CA MET A 1 21.93 8.28 4.42
C MET A 1 21.21 7.02 4.02
N SER A 2 20.87 6.17 4.98
CA SER A 2 20.21 4.90 4.68
C SER A 2 18.73 5.20 4.49
N GLU A 3 18.25 5.14 3.25
CA GLU A 3 16.81 5.16 2.96
C GLU A 3 16.20 3.95 3.64
N ILE A 4 15.32 4.17 4.61
CA ILE A 4 14.45 3.12 5.12
C ILE A 4 13.42 2.89 4.01
N THR A 5 13.80 2.09 3.02
CA THR A 5 12.87 1.51 2.07
C THR A 5 11.90 0.68 2.90
N GLY A 6 10.63 1.08 2.89
CA GLY A 6 9.58 0.33 3.57
C GLY A 6 9.54 -1.12 3.10
N ILE A 7 8.71 -1.94 3.73
CA ILE A 7 8.51 -3.30 3.24
C ILE A 7 7.89 -3.18 1.84
N HIS A 8 8.72 -3.41 0.83
CA HIS A 8 8.25 -3.50 -0.55
C HIS A 8 7.37 -4.74 -0.61
N ASN A 9 6.11 -4.55 -1.02
CA ASN A 9 5.23 -5.67 -1.29
C ASN A 9 5.78 -6.40 -2.52
N ASN A 10 6.63 -7.41 -2.28
CA ASN A 10 7.27 -8.23 -3.30
C ASN A 10 6.28 -9.07 -4.12
N THR A 11 5.00 -9.07 -3.76
CA THR A 11 3.98 -9.86 -4.45
C THR A 11 3.54 -9.16 -5.74
N ASP A 12 3.23 -7.86 -5.66
CA ASP A 12 2.53 -7.16 -6.75
C ASP A 12 3.12 -5.75 -7.05
N GLY A 13 4.15 -5.30 -6.32
CA GLY A 13 4.77 -3.97 -6.51
C GLY A 13 3.89 -2.78 -6.11
N PHE A 14 2.74 -3.05 -5.50
CA PHE A 14 1.79 -2.05 -4.99
C PHE A 14 2.42 -1.20 -3.88
N VAL A 15 1.85 -0.01 -3.66
CA VAL A 15 2.31 1.08 -2.76
C VAL A 15 3.20 0.60 -1.60
N PRO A 16 4.38 1.21 -1.38
CA PRO A 16 5.28 0.83 -0.29
C PRO A 16 4.56 0.81 1.07
N PHE A 17 4.72 -0.29 1.81
CA PHE A 17 4.13 -0.44 3.13
C PHE A 17 5.16 -0.11 4.21
N LEU A 18 4.88 0.95 4.98
CA LEU A 18 5.67 1.34 6.14
C LEU A 18 4.90 1.00 7.42
N PRO A 19 5.27 -0.08 8.14
CA PRO A 19 4.61 -0.44 9.37
C PRO A 19 4.87 0.60 10.46
N LYS A 20 3.85 0.89 11.27
CA LYS A 20 3.91 1.81 12.41
C LYS A 20 3.87 1.09 13.76
N SER A 21 3.31 -0.11 13.79
CA SER A 21 3.25 -0.93 15.01
C SER A 21 3.28 -2.42 14.66
N ILE A 22 3.53 -3.23 15.69
CA ILE A 22 3.46 -4.69 15.63
C ILE A 22 2.47 -5.14 16.71
N TYR A 23 1.54 -6.01 16.35
CA TYR A 23 0.55 -6.57 17.27
C TYR A 23 0.20 -8.00 16.83
N ASN A 24 0.27 -8.98 17.74
CA ASN A 24 -0.02 -10.40 17.46
C ASN A 24 0.67 -10.96 16.19
N ASP A 25 1.97 -10.74 16.04
CA ASP A 25 2.76 -11.13 14.85
C ASP A 25 2.29 -10.52 13.51
N GLU A 26 1.49 -9.45 13.59
CA GLU A 26 1.07 -8.65 12.46
C GLU A 26 1.75 -7.29 12.49
N LEU A 27 2.28 -6.88 11.34
CA LEU A 27 2.76 -5.54 11.10
C LEU A 27 1.58 -4.68 10.65
N ILE A 28 1.30 -3.60 11.37
CA ILE A 28 0.18 -2.71 11.10
C ILE A 28 0.73 -1.35 10.68
N GLY A 29 0.18 -0.80 9.61
CA GLY A 29 0.48 0.54 9.14
C GLY A 29 -0.70 1.15 8.40
N ILE A 30 -0.50 2.38 7.92
CA ILE A 30 -1.49 3.10 7.14
C ILE A 30 -0.89 3.48 5.79
N ILE A 31 -1.72 3.47 4.76
CA ILE A 31 -1.40 3.98 3.43
C ILE A 31 -2.38 5.13 3.17
N GLN A 32 -1.85 6.32 2.87
CA GLN A 32 -2.71 7.46 2.55
C GLN A 32 -3.33 7.26 1.18
N GLN A 33 -4.56 7.73 1.00
CA GLN A 33 -5.26 7.59 -0.27
C GLN A 33 -4.52 8.32 -1.41
N GLN A 34 -3.93 9.48 -1.12
CA GLN A 34 -3.05 10.21 -2.05
C GLN A 34 -1.86 9.35 -2.54
N ASP A 35 -1.28 8.50 -1.69
CA ASP A 35 -0.12 7.68 -2.04
C ASP A 35 -0.52 6.57 -3.02
N ILE A 36 -1.75 6.05 -2.87
CA ILE A 36 -2.36 5.07 -3.78
C ILE A 36 -2.60 5.72 -5.15
N ILE A 37 -3.22 6.89 -5.17
CA ILE A 37 -3.50 7.63 -6.40
C ILE A 37 -2.19 7.95 -7.14
N GLN A 38 -1.20 8.50 -6.42
CA GLN A 38 0.11 8.81 -6.99
C GLN A 38 0.82 7.55 -7.53
N TRP A 39 0.71 6.41 -6.84
CA TRP A 39 1.29 5.17 -7.35
C TRP A 39 0.60 4.73 -8.65
N VAL A 40 -0.73 4.83 -8.75
CA VAL A 40 -1.48 4.44 -9.96
C VAL A 40 -1.12 5.31 -11.16
N GLU A 41 -1.00 6.62 -10.95
CA GLU A 41 -0.58 7.57 -11.99
C GLU A 41 0.82 7.24 -12.53
N ASN A 42 1.73 6.78 -11.67
CA ASN A 42 3.09 6.41 -12.04
C ASN A 42 3.23 4.97 -12.58
N ASN A 43 2.22 4.11 -12.38
CA ASN A 43 2.27 2.68 -12.69
C ASN A 43 1.04 2.23 -13.49
N ILE A 44 0.71 2.96 -14.56
CA ILE A 44 -0.51 2.77 -15.36
C ILE A 44 -0.62 1.34 -15.94
N VAL A 45 0.50 0.71 -16.31
CA VAL A 45 0.49 -0.65 -16.89
C VAL A 45 0.30 -1.71 -15.79
N GLN A 46 0.87 -1.48 -14.61
CA GLN A 46 0.79 -2.40 -13.49
C GLN A 46 -0.60 -2.37 -12.83
N LYS A 47 -1.29 -1.22 -12.86
CA LYS A 47 -2.64 -1.07 -12.29
C LYS A 47 -3.64 -2.09 -12.84
N GLU A 48 -3.54 -2.41 -14.13
CA GLU A 48 -4.45 -3.34 -14.82
C GLU A 48 -4.29 -4.78 -14.30
N ASN A 49 -3.08 -5.11 -13.83
CA ASN A 49 -2.70 -6.43 -13.32
C ASN A 49 -2.86 -6.55 -11.80
N LEU A 50 -3.33 -5.50 -11.12
CA LEU A 50 -3.64 -5.58 -9.70
C LEU A 50 -4.81 -6.54 -9.47
N ARG A 51 -4.83 -7.14 -8.28
CA ARG A 51 -5.98 -7.90 -7.81
C ARG A 51 -7.18 -6.97 -7.66
N GLU A 52 -8.38 -7.49 -7.88
CA GLU A 52 -9.61 -6.69 -7.86
C GLU A 52 -9.80 -5.96 -6.52
N GLU A 53 -9.44 -6.57 -5.41
CA GLU A 53 -9.54 -5.96 -4.07
C GLU A 53 -8.64 -4.71 -3.93
N LEU A 54 -7.54 -4.63 -4.69
CA LEU A 54 -6.66 -3.47 -4.71
C LEU A 54 -7.14 -2.40 -5.71
N LYS A 55 -7.85 -2.79 -6.77
CA LYS A 55 -8.45 -1.85 -7.72
C LYS A 55 -9.55 -1.01 -7.06
N GLU A 56 -10.29 -1.58 -6.12
CA GLU A 56 -11.29 -0.84 -5.33
C GLU A 56 -10.68 0.32 -4.53
N LEU A 57 -9.40 0.21 -4.13
CA LEU A 57 -8.70 1.28 -3.43
C LEU A 57 -8.39 2.48 -4.33
N ILE A 58 -8.34 2.29 -5.65
CA ILE A 58 -8.05 3.35 -6.63
C ILE A 58 -9.25 4.28 -6.81
N LEU A 59 -10.46 3.77 -6.64
CA LEU A 59 -11.71 4.48 -6.90
C LEU A 59 -12.12 5.46 -5.79
N LYS A 60 -11.34 5.56 -4.72
CA LYS A 60 -11.60 6.40 -3.55
C LYS A 60 -11.10 7.84 -3.75
N ASP A 61 -11.78 8.80 -3.12
CA ASP A 61 -11.42 10.22 -3.19
C ASP A 61 -10.10 10.48 -2.46
N PRO A 62 -9.19 11.36 -2.95
CA PRO A 62 -7.93 11.67 -2.27
C PRO A 62 -8.08 12.07 -0.79
N THR A 63 -9.23 12.62 -0.40
CA THR A 63 -9.56 13.06 0.95
C THR A 63 -10.22 11.98 1.83
N ASP A 64 -10.46 10.80 1.27
CA ASP A 64 -10.98 9.66 2.03
C ASP A 64 -10.02 9.20 3.12
N ASN A 65 -10.57 8.47 4.09
CA ASN A 65 -9.81 7.89 5.18
C ASN A 65 -8.67 7.00 4.66
N PRO A 66 -7.51 6.99 5.35
CA PRO A 66 -6.39 6.14 4.97
C PRO A 66 -6.75 4.66 5.05
N THR A 67 -6.10 3.86 4.21
CA THR A 67 -6.25 2.40 4.23
C THR A 67 -5.35 1.81 5.31
N ILE A 68 -5.90 0.94 6.16
CA ILE A 68 -5.11 0.18 7.13
C ILE A 68 -4.54 -1.04 6.40
N ALA A 69 -3.21 -1.17 6.42
CA ALA A 69 -2.51 -2.31 5.88
C ALA A 69 -2.01 -3.19 7.02
N ILE A 70 -2.31 -4.49 6.92
CA ILE A 70 -1.94 -5.51 7.90
C ILE A 70 -1.14 -6.59 7.17
N ALA A 71 0.12 -6.72 7.51
CA ALA A 71 1.00 -7.76 6.95
C ALA A 71 1.31 -8.80 8.03
N LYS A 72 1.00 -10.06 7.76
CA LYS A 72 1.34 -11.17 8.65
C LYS A 72 2.80 -11.56 8.48
N LEU A 73 3.52 -11.68 9.59
CA LEU A 73 4.85 -12.28 9.60
C LEU A 73 4.70 -13.79 9.31
N LYS A 74 5.50 -14.32 8.39
CA LYS A 74 5.57 -15.75 8.06
C LYS A 74 6.77 -16.41 8.71
#